data_AF-V9H366-F1
#
_entry.id   AF-V9H366-F1
#
_cell.length_a   1.000
_cell.length_b   1.000
_cell.length_c   1.000
_cell.angle_alpha   90.00
_cell.angle_beta   90.00
_cell.angle_gamma   90.00
#
_symmetry.space_group_name_H-M   'P 1'
#
loop_
_entity.id
_entity.type
_entity.pdbx_description
1 polymer ?
#
loop_
_entity_poly.entity_id
_entity_poly.type
_entity_poly.pdbx_seq_one_letter_code
_entity_poly.pdbx_strand_id
1 'polypeptide(L)'
;MKMHELKILPQYFNDVKSEKKSFELRKNDRDFEIEDILILKEFNPHEKYETMKDDVYSNFSGKKVLRQIIYILTDIEGLNKDYAILGVEPIDSDIELEWKSDMNEWGTIYCPFLNKEVMTYYPVGAPAYDSITNPFINEDGEVYYYKYDHDEGGWCEDMFHMCDAEEYINLKEVLWY
;
A
#
# COMPACT_ATOMS: atom_id res chain seq x y z
N MET A 1 10.89 2.27 3.88
CA MET A 1 9.69 2.50 3.06
C MET A 1 8.52 2.91 3.93
N LYS A 2 7.97 4.10 3.70
CA LYS A 2 6.74 4.61 4.28
C LYS A 2 5.68 4.72 3.17
N MET A 3 4.41 4.77 3.57
CA MET A 3 3.31 5.00 2.64
C MET A 3 2.62 6.33 2.97
N HIS A 4 2.37 7.13 1.95
CA HIS A 4 1.85 8.49 2.07
C HIS A 4 0.53 8.65 1.32
N GLU A 5 -0.56 8.82 2.05
CA GLU A 5 -1.85 9.17 1.45
C GLU A 5 -1.90 10.64 1.05
N LEU A 6 -2.15 10.91 -0.23
CA LEU A 6 -2.13 12.24 -0.79
C LEU A 6 -3.29 12.47 -1.75
N LYS A 7 -3.90 13.65 -1.66
CA LYS A 7 -4.90 14.11 -2.63
C LYS A 7 -4.24 14.49 -3.95
N ILE A 8 -4.93 14.24 -5.06
CA ILE A 8 -4.57 14.71 -6.39
C ILE A 8 -5.83 15.11 -7.16
N LEU A 9 -5.76 16.21 -7.93
CA LEU A 9 -6.90 16.68 -8.73
C LEU A 9 -7.14 15.75 -9.94
N PRO A 10 -8.39 15.62 -10.45
CA PRO A 10 -8.71 14.69 -11.54
C PRO A 10 -7.83 14.80 -12.78
N GLN A 11 -7.49 16.02 -13.20
CA GLN A 11 -6.63 16.26 -14.36
C GLN A 11 -5.23 15.67 -14.18
N TYR A 12 -4.63 15.83 -12.99
CA TYR A 12 -3.30 15.30 -12.70
C TYR A 12 -3.34 13.81 -12.36
N PHE A 13 -4.45 13.33 -11.76
CA PHE A 13 -4.66 11.90 -11.54
C PHE A 13 -4.59 11.13 -12.86
N ASN A 14 -5.30 11.60 -13.89
CA ASN A 14 -5.27 10.97 -15.21
C ASN A 14 -3.89 11.05 -15.88
N ASP A 15 -3.18 12.17 -15.74
CA ASP A 15 -1.81 12.31 -16.26
C ASP A 15 -0.82 11.37 -15.55
N VAL A 16 -0.94 11.16 -14.24
CA VAL A 16 -0.11 10.21 -13.47
C VAL A 16 -0.49 8.77 -13.81
N LYS A 17 -1.79 8.46 -13.88
CA LYS A 17 -2.30 7.13 -14.21
C LYS A 17 -1.88 6.69 -15.61
N SER A 18 -1.86 7.61 -16.57
CA SER A 18 -1.37 7.36 -17.94
C SER A 18 0.15 7.50 -18.09
N GLU A 19 0.88 7.70 -16.98
CA GLU A 19 2.34 7.85 -16.92
C GLU A 19 2.92 9.05 -17.70
N LYS A 20 2.07 9.87 -18.31
CA LYS A 20 2.45 11.14 -18.92
C LYS A 20 3.09 12.10 -17.92
N LYS A 21 2.70 12.01 -16.65
CA LYS A 21 3.29 12.74 -15.52
C LYS A 21 3.97 11.75 -14.57
N SER A 22 5.30 11.69 -14.62
CA SER A 22 6.16 10.83 -13.80
C SER A 22 6.80 11.56 -12.61
N PHE A 23 6.17 12.62 -12.10
CA PHE A 23 6.66 13.36 -10.94
C PHE A 23 5.53 14.01 -10.14
N GLU A 24 5.76 14.32 -8.87
CA GLU A 24 4.88 15.10 -8.00
C GLU A 24 5.62 16.34 -7.47
N LEU A 25 4.94 17.47 -7.36
CA LEU A 25 5.46 18.66 -6.67
C LEU A 25 4.71 18.78 -5.34
N ARG A 26 5.42 18.65 -4.23
CA ARG A 26 4.82 18.57 -2.89
C ARG A 26 5.57 19.45 -1.92
N LYS A 27 4.88 19.95 -0.89
CA LYS A 27 5.56 20.49 0.29
C LYS A 27 6.32 19.33 0.95
N ASN A 28 7.57 19.52 1.33
CA ASN A 28 8.38 18.49 1.96
C ASN A 28 8.14 18.43 3.48
N ASP A 29 6.89 18.18 3.88
CA ASP A 29 6.45 18.18 5.29
C ASP A 29 6.21 16.77 5.86
N ARG A 30 6.59 15.72 5.11
CA ARG A 30 6.39 14.31 5.47
C ARG A 30 7.67 13.49 5.52
N ASP A 31 8.82 14.16 5.36
CA ASP A 31 10.13 13.50 5.33
C ASP A 31 10.13 12.35 4.30
N PHE A 32 9.81 12.71 3.06
CA PHE A 32 9.75 11.76 1.94
C PHE A 32 11.13 11.15 1.70
N GLU A 33 11.16 9.84 1.51
CA GLU A 33 12.37 9.08 1.20
C GLU A 33 12.23 8.39 -0.16
N ILE A 34 13.36 8.08 -0.80
CA ILE A 34 13.37 7.18 -1.96
C ILE A 34 12.83 5.81 -1.49
N GLU A 35 12.11 5.12 -2.36
CA GLU A 35 11.35 3.88 -2.13
C GLU A 35 10.04 4.06 -1.35
N ASP A 36 9.72 5.25 -0.83
CA ASP A 36 8.39 5.50 -0.26
C ASP A 36 7.29 5.35 -1.32
N ILE A 37 6.10 4.98 -0.87
CA ILE A 37 4.93 4.79 -1.72
C ILE A 37 3.98 5.95 -1.54
N LEU A 38 3.53 6.54 -2.65
CA LEU A 38 2.45 7.52 -2.69
C LEU A 38 1.15 6.81 -3.06
N ILE A 39 0.14 6.95 -2.20
CA ILE A 39 -1.24 6.57 -2.50
C ILE A 39 -1.97 7.84 -2.94
N LEU A 40 -2.04 8.05 -4.26
CA LEU A 40 -2.62 9.24 -4.85
C LEU A 40 -4.13 9.06 -5.06
N LYS A 41 -4.93 9.75 -4.25
CA LYS A 41 -6.41 9.65 -4.24
C LYS A 41 -7.02 10.80 -5.06
N GLU A 42 -7.83 10.45 -6.07
CA GLU A 42 -8.53 11.42 -6.89
C GLU A 42 -9.54 12.20 -6.02
N PHE A 43 -9.31 13.51 -5.92
CA PHE A 43 -10.08 14.41 -5.08
C PHE A 43 -10.52 15.63 -5.89
N ASN A 44 -11.83 15.88 -5.97
CA ASN A 44 -12.39 17.03 -6.64
C ASN A 44 -13.11 17.93 -5.61
N PRO A 45 -12.57 19.12 -5.26
CA PRO A 45 -13.20 20.01 -4.29
C PRO A 45 -14.57 20.55 -4.72
N HIS A 46 -14.93 20.42 -5.99
CA HIS A 46 -16.17 20.93 -6.57
C HIS A 46 -17.21 19.86 -6.86
N GLU A 47 -16.88 18.57 -6.68
CA GLU A 47 -17.81 17.45 -6.89
C GLU A 47 -17.99 16.64 -5.61
N LYS A 48 -19.19 16.09 -5.42
CA LYS A 48 -19.50 15.19 -4.32
C LYS A 48 -19.96 13.85 -4.86
N TYR A 49 -19.42 12.79 -4.28
CA TYR A 49 -19.75 11.40 -4.55
C TYR A 49 -20.43 10.82 -3.31
N GLU A 50 -21.49 10.07 -3.51
CA GLU A 50 -22.15 9.32 -2.44
C GLU A 50 -21.25 8.17 -2.00
N THR A 51 -21.21 7.92 -0.69
CA THR A 51 -20.44 6.80 -0.13
C THR A 51 -21.34 5.58 0.06
N MET A 52 -20.78 4.45 0.48
CA MET A 52 -21.55 3.25 0.84
C MET A 52 -22.51 3.45 2.02
N LYS A 53 -22.41 4.58 2.75
CA LYS A 53 -23.35 4.97 3.79
C LYS A 53 -24.36 5.95 3.20
N ASP A 54 -25.63 5.59 3.30
CA ASP A 54 -26.75 6.42 2.87
C ASP A 54 -26.61 7.86 3.41
N ASP A 55 -26.86 8.84 2.53
CA ASP A 55 -26.79 10.27 2.81
C ASP A 55 -25.40 10.80 3.26
N VAL A 56 -24.33 10.03 3.11
CA VAL A 56 -22.95 10.48 3.37
C VAL A 56 -22.22 10.72 2.05
N TYR A 57 -21.65 11.92 1.91
CA TYR A 57 -20.95 12.36 0.70
C TYR A 57 -19.48 12.66 0.94
N SER A 58 -18.66 12.40 -0.08
CA SER A 58 -17.23 12.67 -0.10
C SER A 58 -16.83 13.43 -1.37
N ASN A 59 -15.74 14.19 -1.32
CA ASN A 59 -15.12 14.80 -2.51
C ASN A 59 -14.11 13.86 -3.20
N PHE A 60 -13.94 12.64 -2.69
CA PHE A 60 -13.11 11.61 -3.30
C PHE A 60 -13.97 10.73 -4.21
N SER A 61 -13.50 10.46 -5.42
CA SER A 61 -14.22 9.61 -6.38
C SER A 61 -14.12 8.12 -6.08
N GLY A 62 -13.28 7.73 -5.12
CA GLY A 62 -12.90 6.35 -4.84
C GLY A 62 -11.72 5.85 -5.67
N LYS A 63 -11.31 6.57 -6.72
CA LYS A 63 -10.13 6.17 -7.51
C LYS A 63 -8.83 6.52 -6.79
N LYS A 64 -7.90 5.58 -6.82
CA LYS A 64 -6.52 5.73 -6.33
C LYS A 64 -5.53 5.17 -7.34
N VAL A 65 -4.27 5.61 -7.22
CA VAL A 65 -3.14 5.07 -7.96
C VAL A 65 -1.91 5.07 -7.06
N LEU A 66 -1.18 3.96 -7.06
CA LEU A 66 0.04 3.80 -6.27
C LEU A 66 1.26 4.16 -7.13
N ARG A 67 2.23 4.84 -6.51
CA ARG A 67 3.48 5.24 -7.16
C ARG A 67 4.64 5.15 -6.18
N GLN A 68 5.77 4.60 -6.60
CA GLN A 68 6.99 4.60 -5.79
C GLN A 68 7.81 5.86 -6.07
N ILE A 69 8.37 6.47 -5.03
CA ILE A 69 9.34 7.57 -5.16
C ILE A 69 10.69 6.97 -5.56
N ILE A 70 11.20 7.36 -6.73
CA ILE A 70 12.51 6.93 -7.23
C ILE A 70 13.56 8.05 -7.18
N TYR A 71 13.11 9.29 -7.00
CA TYR A 71 13.99 10.46 -6.99
C TYR A 71 13.39 11.60 -6.18
N ILE A 72 14.24 12.38 -5.51
CA ILE A 72 13.84 13.56 -4.74
C ILE A 72 14.77 14.72 -5.09
N LEU A 73 14.19 15.84 -5.52
CA LEU A 73 14.90 17.09 -5.80
C LEU A 73 14.43 18.18 -4.84
N THR A 74 15.39 18.74 -4.10
CA THR A 74 15.19 19.82 -3.11
C THR A 74 16.34 20.81 -3.18
N ASP A 75 16.18 21.99 -2.55
CA ASP A 75 17.21 23.02 -2.41
C ASP A 75 17.91 23.45 -3.72
N ILE A 76 17.12 23.62 -4.79
CA ILE A 76 17.57 24.15 -6.08
C ILE A 76 17.00 25.55 -6.34
N GLU A 77 17.73 26.34 -7.13
CA GLU A 77 17.23 27.62 -7.64
C GLU A 77 15.95 27.41 -8.46
N GLY A 78 14.92 28.22 -8.21
CA GLY A 78 13.61 28.13 -8.87
C GLY A 78 12.60 27.21 -8.16
N LEU A 79 13.01 26.46 -7.14
CA LEU A 79 12.11 25.70 -6.27
C LEU A 79 11.99 26.41 -4.91
N ASN A 80 10.77 26.49 -4.38
CA ASN A 80 10.57 26.96 -3.03
C ASN A 80 11.22 25.98 -2.05
N LYS A 81 11.97 26.49 -1.05
CA LYS A 81 12.74 25.68 -0.09
C LYS A 81 11.90 24.68 0.71
N ASP A 82 10.61 24.96 0.88
CA ASP A 82 9.70 24.06 1.60
C ASP A 82 9.09 22.98 0.69
N TYR A 83 9.45 22.95 -0.59
CA TYR A 83 8.91 22.02 -1.58
C TYR A 83 9.96 21.07 -2.12
N ALA A 84 9.49 19.89 -2.54
CA ALA A 84 10.25 18.85 -3.22
C ALA A 84 9.57 18.47 -4.53
N ILE A 85 10.39 18.14 -5.54
CA ILE A 85 9.93 17.40 -6.71
C ILE A 85 10.27 15.93 -6.47
N LEU A 86 9.26 15.08 -6.49
CA LEU A 86 9.35 13.65 -6.29
C LEU A 86 9.23 12.98 -7.66
N GLY A 87 10.30 12.38 -8.18
CA GLY A 87 10.22 11.51 -9.35
C GLY A 87 9.55 10.21 -8.95
N VAL A 88 8.58 9.77 -9.74
CA VAL A 88 7.75 8.61 -9.38
C VAL A 88 7.52 7.67 -10.56
N GLU A 89 7.42 6.38 -10.25
CA GLU A 89 7.16 5.32 -11.22
C GLU A 89 5.98 4.43 -10.79
N PRO A 90 5.29 3.76 -11.74
CA PRO A 90 4.39 2.66 -11.42
C PRO A 90 5.06 1.58 -10.58
N ILE A 91 4.25 0.76 -9.94
CA ILE A 91 4.73 -0.36 -9.14
C ILE A 91 4.44 -1.62 -9.96
N ASP A 92 5.50 -2.30 -10.39
CA ASP A 92 5.40 -3.43 -11.32
C ASP A 92 5.18 -4.79 -10.62
N SER A 93 5.16 -4.80 -9.28
CA SER A 93 4.94 -5.99 -8.47
C SER A 93 4.32 -5.64 -7.12
N ASP A 94 3.63 -6.59 -6.50
CA ASP A 94 3.02 -6.38 -5.19
C ASP A 94 4.06 -6.00 -4.12
N ILE A 95 3.67 -5.10 -3.24
CA ILE A 95 4.55 -4.50 -2.23
C ILE A 95 4.46 -5.34 -0.97
N GLU A 96 5.56 -5.99 -0.59
CA GLU A 96 5.63 -6.73 0.66
C GLU A 96 5.68 -5.79 1.87
N LEU A 97 4.87 -6.09 2.89
CA LEU A 97 4.78 -5.35 4.14
C LEU A 97 5.30 -6.19 5.30
N GLU A 98 5.67 -5.52 6.38
CA GLU A 98 5.93 -6.18 7.66
C GLU A 98 4.64 -6.22 8.48
N TRP A 99 4.44 -7.31 9.22
CA TRP A 99 3.33 -7.41 10.16
C TRP A 99 3.40 -6.33 11.25
N LYS A 100 2.25 -5.70 11.52
CA LYS A 100 2.09 -4.73 12.62
C LYS A 100 1.86 -5.36 13.99
N SER A 101 1.57 -6.66 14.02
CA SER A 101 1.38 -7.42 15.25
C SER A 101 2.64 -8.21 15.59
N ASP A 102 2.74 -8.62 16.85
CA ASP A 102 3.77 -9.58 17.25
C ASP A 102 3.48 -10.95 16.62
N MET A 103 4.43 -11.42 15.81
CA MET A 103 4.35 -12.67 15.08
C MET A 103 5.54 -13.57 15.44
N ASN A 104 5.31 -14.87 15.51
CA ASN A 104 6.38 -15.86 15.54
C ASN A 104 6.74 -16.24 14.11
N GLU A 105 8.04 -16.33 13.81
CA GLU A 105 8.52 -16.97 12.60
C GLU A 105 8.25 -18.48 12.66
N TRP A 106 7.67 -19.03 11.60
CA TRP A 106 7.53 -20.48 11.42
C TRP A 106 8.71 -21.05 10.64
N GLY A 107 8.97 -20.49 9.46
CA GLY A 107 10.03 -20.95 8.57
C GLY A 107 9.79 -20.53 7.13
N THR A 108 10.77 -20.79 6.27
CA THR A 108 10.69 -20.47 4.85
C THR A 108 9.98 -21.59 4.08
N ILE A 109 8.97 -21.23 3.27
CA ILE A 109 8.21 -22.15 2.44
C ILE A 109 8.04 -21.55 1.04
N TYR A 110 8.21 -22.37 -0.01
CA TYR A 110 7.97 -21.94 -1.38
C TYR A 110 6.50 -21.65 -1.62
N CYS A 111 6.15 -20.41 -1.92
CA CYS A 111 4.80 -20.01 -2.28
C CYS A 111 4.63 -20.03 -3.82
N PRO A 112 3.79 -20.91 -4.38
CA PRO A 112 3.59 -20.99 -5.82
C PRO A 112 2.89 -19.75 -6.40
N PHE A 113 2.08 -19.05 -5.60
CA PHE A 113 1.33 -17.87 -6.05
C PHE A 113 2.22 -16.63 -6.18
N LEU A 114 3.21 -16.49 -5.28
CA LEU A 114 4.22 -15.44 -5.33
C LEU A 114 5.46 -15.85 -6.13
N ASN A 115 5.54 -17.12 -6.54
CA ASN A 115 6.65 -17.72 -7.26
C ASN A 115 8.01 -17.47 -6.58
N LYS A 116 8.05 -17.54 -5.24
CA LYS A 116 9.25 -17.32 -4.42
C LYS A 116 9.17 -18.05 -3.08
N GLU A 117 10.33 -18.30 -2.50
CA GLU A 117 10.45 -18.70 -1.09
C GLU A 117 10.07 -17.51 -0.19
N VAL A 118 9.19 -17.73 0.78
CA VAL A 118 8.73 -16.70 1.72
C VAL A 118 8.86 -17.19 3.16
N MET A 119 9.29 -16.30 4.07
CA MET A 119 9.14 -16.55 5.49
C MET A 119 7.64 -16.55 5.84
N THR A 120 7.18 -17.57 6.53
CA THR A 120 5.83 -17.62 7.07
C THR A 120 5.82 -17.41 8.58
N TYR A 121 4.69 -16.94 9.07
CA TYR A 121 4.52 -16.48 10.43
C TYR A 121 3.22 -17.02 11.03
N TYR A 122 3.12 -17.01 12.35
CA TYR A 122 1.85 -17.22 13.05
C TYR A 122 1.74 -16.26 14.25
N PRO A 123 0.52 -15.84 14.63
CA PRO A 123 0.34 -14.87 15.71
C PRO A 123 0.88 -15.37 17.05
N VAL A 124 1.50 -14.48 17.82
CA VAL A 124 1.91 -14.81 19.20
C VAL A 124 0.69 -15.14 20.05
N GLY A 125 0.74 -16.28 20.74
CA GLY A 125 -0.36 -16.77 21.59
C GLY A 125 -1.42 -17.59 20.84
N ALA A 126 -1.32 -17.71 19.51
CA ALA A 126 -2.13 -18.63 18.72
C ALA A 126 -1.38 -19.96 18.47
N PRO A 127 -2.10 -21.09 18.35
CA PRO A 127 -1.51 -22.34 17.87
C PRO A 127 -1.10 -22.21 16.41
N ALA A 128 0.01 -22.84 16.04
CA ALA A 128 0.55 -22.82 14.69
C ALA A 128 -0.02 -23.95 13.80
N TYR A 129 -1.36 -24.08 13.75
CA TYR A 129 -2.02 -24.98 12.79
C TYR A 129 -1.80 -24.48 11.36
N ASP A 130 -1.72 -23.16 11.23
CA ASP A 130 -1.48 -22.48 9.99
C ASP A 130 -0.36 -21.47 10.16
N SER A 131 0.37 -21.22 9.08
CA SER A 131 1.24 -20.06 8.96
C SER A 131 0.85 -19.21 7.76
N ILE A 132 1.22 -17.94 7.80
CA ILE A 132 0.84 -16.95 6.79
C ILE A 132 2.06 -16.21 6.29
N THR A 133 2.01 -15.74 5.05
CA THR A 133 3.07 -14.86 4.52
C THR A 133 3.08 -13.52 5.25
N ASN A 134 4.08 -12.69 4.95
CA ASN A 134 3.91 -11.25 5.11
C ASN A 134 2.66 -10.75 4.32
N PRO A 135 2.06 -9.62 4.71
CA PRO A 135 1.03 -8.99 3.90
C PRO A 135 1.64 -8.37 2.64
N PHE A 136 0.84 -8.24 1.60
CA PHE A 136 1.20 -7.63 0.33
C PHE A 136 0.16 -6.60 -0.08
N ILE A 137 0.59 -5.56 -0.79
CA ILE A 137 -0.31 -4.59 -1.44
C ILE A 137 -0.30 -4.85 -2.94
N ASN A 138 -1.47 -5.06 -3.52
CA ASN A 138 -1.63 -5.18 -4.98
C ASN A 138 -1.72 -3.80 -5.68
N GLU A 139 -1.79 -3.81 -7.01
CA GLU A 139 -1.93 -2.58 -7.82
C GLU A 139 -3.18 -1.75 -7.48
N ASP A 140 -4.25 -2.41 -7.03
CA ASP A 140 -5.50 -1.81 -6.60
C ASP A 140 -5.41 -1.25 -5.17
N GLY A 141 -4.28 -1.37 -4.50
CA GLY A 141 -4.05 -0.86 -3.15
C GLY A 141 -4.81 -1.64 -2.07
N GLU A 142 -5.12 -2.91 -2.32
CA GLU A 142 -5.71 -3.84 -1.36
C GLU A 142 -4.60 -4.63 -0.66
N VAL A 143 -4.74 -4.85 0.65
CA VAL A 143 -3.80 -5.64 1.44
C VAL A 143 -4.28 -7.07 1.58
N TYR A 144 -3.41 -8.02 1.27
CA TYR A 144 -3.73 -9.43 1.30
C TYR A 144 -2.55 -10.29 1.81
N TYR A 145 -2.81 -11.55 2.13
CA TYR A 145 -1.76 -12.55 2.43
C TYR A 145 -2.17 -13.94 1.95
N TYR A 146 -1.21 -14.87 1.92
CA TYR A 146 -1.45 -16.29 1.69
C TYR A 146 -1.27 -17.11 2.96
N LYS A 147 -1.97 -18.23 3.03
CA LYS A 147 -2.02 -19.13 4.18
C LYS A 147 -1.51 -20.52 3.79
N TYR A 148 -0.67 -21.10 4.64
CA TYR A 148 -0.19 -22.47 4.55
C TYR A 148 -0.78 -23.29 5.70
N ASP A 149 -1.49 -24.36 5.35
CA ASP A 149 -2.10 -25.30 6.28
C ASP A 149 -1.07 -26.40 6.61
N HIS A 150 -0.68 -26.51 7.88
CA HIS A 150 0.32 -27.50 8.30
C HIS A 150 -0.26 -28.90 8.50
N ASP A 151 -1.57 -29.04 8.66
CA ASP A 151 -2.24 -30.34 8.79
C ASP A 151 -2.39 -31.01 7.41
N GLU A 152 -2.74 -30.24 6.38
CA GLU A 152 -2.84 -30.69 4.99
C GLU A 152 -1.49 -30.66 4.24
N GLY A 153 -0.52 -29.88 4.74
CA GLY A 153 0.82 -29.76 4.14
C GLY A 153 0.82 -28.98 2.82
N GLY A 154 -0.01 -27.95 2.71
CA GLY A 154 -0.19 -27.20 1.46
C GLY A 154 -0.64 -25.76 1.65
N TRP A 155 -0.50 -24.96 0.59
CA TRP A 155 -1.05 -23.62 0.56
C TRP A 155 -2.55 -23.66 0.30
N CYS A 156 -3.30 -22.82 1.00
CA CYS A 156 -4.68 -22.53 0.63
C CYS A 156 -4.70 -21.83 -0.73
N GLU A 157 -5.60 -22.25 -1.63
CA GLU A 157 -5.70 -21.68 -2.99
C GLU A 157 -6.23 -20.23 -2.99
N ASP A 158 -6.97 -19.84 -1.95
CA ASP A 158 -7.55 -18.53 -1.82
C ASP A 158 -6.53 -17.48 -1.34
N MET A 159 -6.64 -16.29 -1.92
CA MET A 159 -5.99 -15.08 -1.42
C MET A 159 -6.84 -14.49 -0.29
N PHE A 160 -6.25 -14.23 0.88
CA PHE A 160 -6.97 -13.67 2.02
C PHE A 160 -6.83 -12.15 2.04
N HIS A 161 -7.91 -11.46 1.69
CA HIS A 161 -7.99 -10.00 1.79
C HIS A 161 -8.12 -9.56 3.26
N MET A 162 -7.35 -8.55 3.64
CA MET A 162 -7.41 -7.94 4.97
C MET A 162 -8.21 -6.64 4.96
N CYS A 163 -7.72 -5.65 4.22
CA CYS A 163 -8.19 -4.27 4.26
C CYS A 163 -7.54 -3.47 3.12
N ASP A 164 -7.98 -2.24 2.89
CA ASP A 164 -7.28 -1.33 2.00
C ASP A 164 -5.93 -0.88 2.59
N ALA A 165 -4.95 -0.54 1.75
CA ALA A 165 -3.64 -0.05 2.18
C ALA A 165 -3.74 1.18 3.11
N GLU A 166 -4.71 2.07 2.88
CA GLU A 166 -4.98 3.22 3.75
C GLU A 166 -5.39 2.80 5.16
N GLU A 167 -6.20 1.76 5.28
CA GLU A 167 -6.58 1.24 6.59
C GLU A 167 -5.37 0.60 7.25
N TYR A 168 -4.64 -0.24 6.51
CA TYR A 168 -3.46 -0.92 7.03
C TYR A 168 -2.42 0.04 7.60
N ILE A 169 -2.09 1.12 6.89
CA ILE A 169 -1.11 2.13 7.32
C ILE A 169 -1.49 2.76 8.66
N ASN A 170 -2.78 2.90 8.93
CA ASN A 170 -3.29 3.53 10.14
C ASN A 170 -3.56 2.54 11.29
N LEU A 171 -3.46 1.22 11.04
CA LEU A 171 -3.54 0.20 12.09
C LEU A 171 -2.36 0.32 13.07
N LYS A 172 -2.63 0.06 14.34
CA LYS A 172 -1.58 -0.14 15.36
C LYS A 172 -1.16 -1.60 15.42
N GLU A 173 -2.13 -2.49 15.33
CA GLU A 173 -1.98 -3.94 15.39
C GLU A 173 -3.10 -4.57 14.56
N VAL A 174 -2.86 -5.77 14.06
CA VAL A 174 -3.84 -6.67 13.45
C VAL A 174 -4.26 -7.69 14.51
N LEU A 175 -5.55 -7.72 14.85
CA LEU A 175 -6.07 -8.67 15.84
C LEU A 175 -6.44 -9.98 15.16
N TRP A 176 -5.91 -11.07 15.68
CA TRP A 176 -6.22 -12.44 15.26
C TRP A 176 -7.19 -13.06 16.27
N TYR A 177 -8.30 -13.63 15.78
CA TYR A 177 -9.36 -14.23 16.59
C TYR A 177 -9.59 -15.70 16.25
#